data_AF-A0A1V5QG42-F1
#
_entry.id   AF-A0A1V5QG42-F1
#
_cell.length_a   1.000
_cell.length_b   1.000
_cell.length_c   1.000
_cell.angle_alpha   90.00
_cell.angle_beta   90.00
_cell.angle_gamma   90.00
#
_symmetry.space_group_name_H-M   'P 1'
#
loop_
_entity.id
_entity.type
_entity.pdbx_description
1 polymer ?
#
loop_
_entity_poly.entity_id
_entity_poly.type
_entity_poly.pdbx_seq_one_letter_code
_entity_poly.pdbx_strand_id
1 'polypeptide(L)'
;MQIEKELQNIQDNLRRIHAAYDDKGEDLSAWPLKAADAIEQLGIALRIKTEEHQCCTEDLLALRKNEQEGWKEAAIAWEVCASIHNKWAKGKDALYSTRHADFVKHADDARQKLTHNALAQGREHSERPSGAEG
;
A
#
# COMPACT_ATOMS: atom_id res chain seq x y z
N MET A 1 56.08 -13.21 -39.51
CA MET A 1 55.03 -13.16 -40.57
C MET A 1 54.10 -14.38 -40.71
N GLN A 2 54.34 -15.58 -40.16
CA GLN A 2 53.27 -16.62 -40.03
C GLN A 2 53.19 -17.09 -38.58
N ILE A 3 54.35 -17.42 -38.02
CA ILE A 3 54.52 -17.84 -36.62
C ILE A 3 54.00 -16.80 -35.63
N GLU A 4 54.27 -15.51 -35.84
CA GLU A 4 53.76 -14.43 -34.96
C GLU A 4 52.23 -14.29 -35.01
N LYS A 5 51.61 -14.54 -36.18
CA LYS A 5 50.14 -14.53 -36.30
C LYS A 5 49.53 -15.71 -35.57
N GLU A 6 50.15 -16.88 -35.67
CA GLU A 6 49.69 -18.08 -34.95
C GLU A 6 49.88 -17.93 -33.44
N LEU A 7 50.99 -17.36 -32.99
CA LEU A 7 51.24 -17.07 -31.58
C LEU A 7 50.18 -16.11 -31.02
N GLN A 8 49.86 -15.05 -31.76
CA GLN A 8 48.80 -14.11 -31.37
C GLN A 8 47.43 -14.80 -31.30
N ASN A 9 47.10 -15.65 -32.27
CA ASN A 9 45.84 -16.38 -32.30
C ASN A 9 45.70 -17.35 -31.11
N ILE A 10 46.79 -18.02 -30.72
CA ILE A 10 46.82 -18.89 -29.54
C ILE A 10 46.65 -18.08 -28.26
N GLN A 11 47.35 -16.95 -28.12
CA GLN A 11 47.21 -16.06 -26.96
C GLN A 11 45.78 -15.49 -26.83
N ASP A 12 45.14 -15.15 -27.94
CA ASP A 12 43.77 -14.65 -27.95
C ASP A 12 42.76 -15.74 -27.58
N ASN A 13 42.97 -16.98 -28.04
CA ASN A 13 42.16 -18.13 -27.65
C ASN A 13 42.32 -18.45 -26.15
N LEU A 14 43.53 -18.42 -25.62
CA LEU A 14 43.78 -18.65 -24.19
C LEU A 14 43.10 -17.57 -23.33
N ARG A 15 43.15 -16.30 -23.75
CA ARG A 15 42.42 -15.22 -23.07
C ARG A 15 40.90 -15.43 -23.09
N ARG A 16 40.33 -15.88 -24.21
CA ARG A 16 38.89 -16.18 -24.31
C ARG A 16 38.47 -17.33 -23.41
N ILE A 17 39.29 -18.40 -23.36
CA ILE A 17 39.04 -19.53 -22.47
C ILE A 17 39.13 -19.06 -21.02
N HIS A 18 40.20 -18.35 -20.63
CA HIS A 18 40.36 -17.87 -19.25
C HIS A 18 39.24 -16.88 -18.83
N ALA A 19 38.68 -16.10 -19.75
CA ALA A 19 37.54 -15.22 -19.47
C ALA A 19 36.21 -15.99 -19.23
N ALA A 20 36.14 -17.25 -19.67
CA ALA A 20 35.01 -18.13 -19.39
C ALA A 20 35.11 -18.83 -18.03
N TYR A 21 36.19 -18.63 -17.26
CA TYR A 21 36.35 -19.22 -15.93
C TYR A 21 36.69 -18.14 -14.88
N ASP A 22 36.29 -18.35 -13.62
CA ASP A 22 36.70 -17.48 -12.51
C ASP A 22 38.10 -17.82 -11.97
N ASP A 23 38.57 -17.05 -10.98
CA ASP A 23 39.87 -17.25 -10.32
C ASP A 23 39.99 -18.59 -9.57
N LYS A 24 38.88 -19.33 -9.40
CA LYS A 24 38.81 -20.67 -8.79
C LYS A 24 38.66 -21.77 -9.84
N GLY A 25 38.57 -21.43 -11.12
CA GLY A 25 38.39 -22.36 -12.22
C GLY A 25 36.94 -22.83 -12.43
N GLU A 26 35.95 -22.10 -11.90
CA GLU A 26 34.54 -22.39 -12.18
C GLU A 26 34.13 -21.86 -13.56
N ASP A 27 33.42 -22.67 -14.34
CA ASP A 27 32.92 -22.31 -15.67
C ASP A 27 31.78 -21.27 -15.57
N LEU A 28 32.06 -20.07 -16.06
CA LEU A 28 31.16 -18.92 -16.13
C LEU A 28 30.36 -18.86 -17.44
N SER A 29 30.59 -19.75 -18.40
CA SER A 29 29.93 -19.70 -19.71
C SER A 29 28.40 -19.78 -19.61
N ALA A 30 27.88 -20.43 -18.57
CA ALA A 30 26.45 -20.54 -18.28
C ALA A 30 25.88 -19.38 -17.43
N TRP A 31 26.72 -18.49 -16.89
CA TRP A 31 26.28 -17.41 -16.01
C TRP A 31 25.36 -16.40 -16.68
N PRO A 32 25.58 -15.97 -17.95
CA PRO A 32 24.64 -15.06 -18.61
C PRO A 32 23.22 -15.63 -18.68
N LEU A 33 23.09 -16.94 -18.94
CA LEU A 33 21.79 -17.61 -18.97
C LEU A 33 21.18 -17.72 -17.58
N LYS A 34 21.95 -18.17 -16.57
CA LYS A 34 21.50 -18.23 -15.18
C LYS A 34 21.10 -16.86 -14.62
N ALA A 35 21.82 -15.81 -15.00
CA ALA A 35 21.52 -14.44 -14.62
C ALA A 35 20.23 -13.95 -15.30
N ALA A 36 20.02 -14.26 -16.58
CA ALA A 36 18.78 -13.96 -17.28
C ALA A 36 17.57 -14.63 -16.62
N ASP A 37 17.67 -15.94 -16.32
CA ASP A 37 16.62 -16.68 -15.62
C ASP A 37 16.35 -16.10 -14.23
N ALA A 38 17.39 -15.76 -13.47
CA ALA A 38 17.24 -15.16 -12.15
C ALA A 38 16.59 -13.77 -12.21
N ILE A 39 16.96 -12.95 -13.20
CA ILE A 39 16.34 -11.64 -13.43
C ILE A 39 14.86 -11.79 -13.78
N GLU A 40 14.51 -12.75 -14.65
CA GLU A 40 13.11 -13.03 -15.00
C GLU A 40 12.31 -13.45 -13.77
N GLN A 41 12.83 -14.39 -12.97
CA GLN A 41 12.19 -14.84 -11.73
C GLN A 41 12.01 -13.70 -10.72
N LEU A 42 13.03 -12.86 -10.54
CA LEU A 42 12.93 -11.69 -9.67
C LEU A 42 11.89 -10.68 -10.19
N GLY A 43 11.79 -10.50 -11.51
CA GLY A 43 10.77 -9.66 -12.13
C GLY A 43 9.35 -10.17 -11.88
N ILE A 44 9.12 -11.48 -11.98
CA ILE A 44 7.84 -12.11 -11.65
C ILE A 44 7.52 -11.92 -10.17
N ALA A 45 8.47 -12.21 -9.28
CA ALA A 45 8.29 -12.07 -7.84
C ALA A 45 7.96 -10.61 -7.42
N LEU A 46 8.64 -9.64 -8.03
CA LEU A 46 8.38 -8.22 -7.79
C LEU A 46 6.98 -7.82 -8.24
N ARG A 47 6.53 -8.30 -9.41
CA ARG A 47 5.17 -8.05 -9.90
C ARG A 47 4.12 -8.61 -8.93
N ILE A 48 4.24 -9.88 -8.54
CA ILE A 48 3.33 -10.52 -7.58
C ILE A 48 3.27 -9.72 -6.28
N LYS A 49 4.43 -9.35 -5.72
CA LYS A 49 4.46 -8.54 -4.49
C LYS A 49 3.83 -7.16 -4.66
N THR A 50 3.93 -6.56 -5.84
CA THR A 50 3.29 -5.27 -6.13
C THR A 50 1.78 -5.41 -6.18
N GLU A 51 1.28 -6.45 -6.87
CA GLU A 51 -0.15 -6.76 -6.96
C GLU A 51 -0.75 -7.11 -5.59
N GLU A 52 -0.04 -7.89 -4.76
CA GLU A 52 -0.43 -8.18 -3.38
C GLU A 52 -0.55 -6.90 -2.53
N HIS A 53 0.47 -6.02 -2.56
CA HIS A 53 0.41 -4.75 -1.83
C HIS A 53 -0.73 -3.86 -2.32
N GLN A 54 -1.00 -3.84 -3.62
CA GLN A 54 -2.12 -3.07 -4.18
C GLN A 54 -3.45 -3.61 -3.65
N CYS A 55 -3.68 -4.93 -3.70
CA CYS A 55 -4.88 -5.57 -3.17
C CYS A 55 -5.07 -5.25 -1.67
N CYS A 56 -4.03 -5.39 -0.85
CA CYS A 56 -4.09 -5.03 0.56
C CYS A 56 -4.42 -3.54 0.78
N THR A 57 -3.90 -2.65 -0.07
CA THR A 57 -4.17 -1.21 0.03
C THR A 57 -5.64 -0.90 -0.29
N GLU A 58 -6.19 -1.54 -1.32
CA GLU A 58 -7.60 -1.41 -1.69
C GLU A 58 -8.53 -1.91 -0.58
N ASP A 59 -8.22 -3.05 0.05
CA ASP A 59 -8.97 -3.59 1.19
C ASP A 59 -8.94 -2.64 2.40
N LEU A 60 -7.79 -2.06 2.73
CA LEU A 60 -7.65 -1.09 3.82
C LEU A 60 -8.46 0.19 3.55
N LEU A 61 -8.46 0.67 2.30
CA LEU A 61 -9.27 1.83 1.91
C LEU A 61 -10.77 1.52 2.00
N ALA A 62 -11.19 0.32 1.59
CA ALA A 62 -12.58 -0.13 1.70
C ALA A 62 -13.03 -0.21 3.17
N LEU A 63 -12.19 -0.76 4.07
CA LEU A 63 -12.46 -0.79 5.51
C LEU A 63 -12.60 0.62 6.09
N ARG A 64 -11.68 1.54 5.73
CA ARG A 64 -11.74 2.94 6.16
C ARG A 64 -13.03 3.61 5.69
N LYS A 65 -13.45 3.38 4.45
CA LYS A 65 -14.71 3.92 3.91
C LYS A 65 -15.93 3.38 4.64
N ASN A 66 -15.97 2.06 4.88
CA ASN A 66 -17.06 1.43 5.62
C ASN A 66 -17.17 1.97 7.06
N GLU A 67 -16.03 2.20 7.72
CA GLU A 67 -16.00 2.81 9.04
C GLU A 67 -16.57 4.24 9.02
N GLN A 68 -16.23 5.04 8.01
CA GLN A 68 -16.77 6.40 7.86
C GLN A 68 -18.28 6.41 7.63
N GLU A 69 -18.80 5.53 6.76
CA GLU A 69 -20.24 5.40 6.57
C GLU A 69 -20.93 4.93 7.87
N GLY A 70 -20.32 4.00 8.62
CA GLY A 70 -20.83 3.58 9.92
C GLY A 70 -20.92 4.72 10.95
N TRP A 71 -19.92 5.59 11.02
CA TRP A 71 -19.98 6.78 11.89
C TRP A 71 -21.03 7.79 11.44
N LYS A 72 -21.25 7.93 10.12
CA LYS A 72 -22.29 8.79 9.56
C LYS A 72 -23.69 8.26 9.87
N GLU A 73 -23.92 6.97 9.70
CA GLU A 73 -25.17 6.31 10.07
C GLU A 73 -25.44 6.46 11.57
N ALA A 74 -24.42 6.25 12.42
CA ALA A 74 -24.53 6.43 13.85
C ALA A 74 -24.91 7.87 14.24
N ALA A 75 -24.26 8.88 13.64
CA ALA A 75 -24.59 10.28 13.89
C ALA A 75 -26.06 10.58 13.57
N ILE A 76 -26.54 10.15 12.39
CA ILE A 76 -27.93 10.34 11.97
C ILE A 76 -28.89 9.63 12.94
N ALA A 77 -28.61 8.37 13.30
CA ALA A 77 -29.47 7.60 14.19
C ALA A 77 -29.62 8.27 15.56
N TRP A 78 -28.51 8.72 16.16
CA TRP A 78 -28.54 9.40 17.45
C TRP A 78 -29.24 10.76 17.39
N GLU A 79 -29.04 11.53 16.32
CA GLU A 79 -29.75 12.80 16.10
C GLU A 79 -31.26 12.59 15.96
N VAL A 80 -31.69 11.56 15.22
CA VAL A 80 -33.11 11.21 15.09
C VAL A 80 -33.69 10.81 16.45
N CYS A 81 -33.00 9.96 17.21
CA CYS A 81 -33.40 9.60 18.57
C CYS A 81 -33.54 10.83 19.47
N ALA A 82 -32.55 11.72 19.47
CA ALA A 82 -32.57 12.97 20.23
C ALA A 82 -33.76 13.85 19.85
N SER A 83 -34.02 14.02 18.54
CA SER A 83 -35.12 14.83 18.01
C SER A 83 -36.49 14.29 18.41
N ILE A 84 -36.71 12.98 18.23
CA ILE A 84 -37.96 12.31 18.61
C ILE A 84 -38.17 12.41 20.12
N HIS A 85 -37.12 12.14 20.92
CA HIS A 85 -37.20 12.17 22.37
C HIS A 85 -37.47 13.58 22.88
N ASN A 86 -36.84 14.61 22.31
CA ASN A 86 -37.15 16.02 22.62
C ASN A 86 -38.61 16.38 22.29
N LYS A 87 -39.12 15.93 21.15
CA LYS A 87 -40.48 16.26 20.71
C LYS A 87 -41.57 15.58 21.54
N TRP A 88 -41.35 14.34 21.97
CA TRP A 88 -42.42 13.51 22.52
C TRP A 88 -42.25 13.14 24.00
N ALA A 89 -41.02 13.09 24.51
CA ALA A 89 -40.73 12.65 25.86
C ALA A 89 -40.47 13.80 26.85
N LYS A 90 -40.22 15.02 26.36
CA LYS A 90 -39.97 16.18 27.21
C LYS A 90 -41.14 16.47 28.15
N GLY A 91 -40.86 16.50 29.45
CA GLY A 91 -41.86 16.70 30.50
C GLY A 91 -42.79 15.50 30.73
N LYS A 92 -42.55 14.37 30.06
CA LYS A 92 -43.35 13.13 30.19
C LYS A 92 -42.53 11.93 30.65
N ASP A 93 -41.30 11.79 30.16
CA ASP A 93 -40.36 10.75 30.57
C ASP A 93 -39.60 11.21 31.82
N ALA A 94 -39.69 10.43 32.90
CA ALA A 94 -38.98 10.69 34.15
C ALA A 94 -37.44 10.66 33.97
N LEU A 95 -36.96 9.94 32.95
CA LEU A 95 -35.54 9.86 32.60
C LEU A 95 -35.18 10.75 31.41
N TYR A 96 -36.01 11.75 31.11
CA TYR A 96 -35.83 12.62 29.95
C TYR A 96 -34.44 13.26 29.91
N SER A 97 -34.02 13.92 30.99
CA SER A 97 -32.75 14.66 31.04
C SER A 97 -31.54 13.76 30.77
N THR A 98 -31.49 12.59 31.40
CA THR A 98 -30.38 11.64 31.23
C THR A 98 -30.37 11.05 29.82
N ARG A 99 -31.48 10.46 29.36
CA ARG A 99 -31.54 9.79 28.05
C ARG A 99 -31.35 10.76 26.89
N HIS A 100 -31.93 11.97 27.00
CA HIS A 100 -31.78 12.98 25.98
C HIS A 100 -30.32 13.44 25.87
N ALA A 101 -29.66 13.66 27.01
CA ALA A 101 -28.24 14.01 27.06
C ALA A 101 -27.37 12.90 26.45
N ASP A 102 -27.67 11.62 26.70
CA ASP A 102 -26.95 10.50 26.10
C ASP A 102 -27.09 10.50 24.57
N PHE A 103 -28.31 10.70 24.04
CA PHE A 103 -28.51 10.79 22.58
C PHE A 103 -27.73 11.94 21.95
N VAL A 104 -27.75 13.13 22.57
CA VAL A 104 -26.99 14.29 22.07
C VAL A 104 -25.49 14.01 22.11
N LYS A 105 -24.99 13.48 23.23
CA LYS A 105 -23.57 13.15 23.40
C LYS A 105 -23.12 12.14 22.35
N HIS A 106 -23.88 11.07 22.13
CA HIS A 106 -23.49 10.04 21.16
C HIS A 106 -23.57 10.53 19.70
N ALA A 107 -24.48 11.45 19.40
CA ALA A 107 -24.46 12.16 18.11
C ALA A 107 -23.19 13.01 17.95
N ASP A 108 -22.80 13.76 18.98
CA ASP A 108 -21.57 14.55 18.97
C ASP A 108 -20.32 13.68 18.82
N ASP A 109 -20.22 12.59 19.59
CA ASP A 109 -19.10 11.65 19.53
C ASP A 109 -18.96 11.06 18.11
N ALA A 110 -20.07 10.67 17.48
CA ALA A 110 -20.06 10.14 16.11
C ALA A 110 -19.61 11.19 15.07
N ARG A 111 -20.04 12.46 15.20
CA ARG A 111 -19.59 13.55 14.33
C ARG A 111 -18.10 13.86 14.49
N GLN A 112 -17.57 13.77 15.72
CA GLN A 112 -16.14 13.94 15.96
C GLN A 112 -15.31 12.87 15.26
N LYS A 113 -15.81 11.63 15.17
CA LYS A 113 -15.12 10.55 14.44
C LYS A 113 -15.05 10.82 12.93
N LEU A 114 -16.08 11.43 12.35
CA LEU A 114 -16.06 11.87 10.94
C LEU A 114 -15.02 12.98 10.69
N THR A 115 -14.97 13.98 11.57
CA THR A 115 -14.05 15.13 11.40
C THR A 115 -12.59 14.76 11.65
N HIS A 116 -12.31 13.91 12.63
CA HIS A 116 -10.95 13.39 12.86
C HIS A 116 -10.45 12.57 11.66
N ASN A 117 -11.32 11.74 11.08
CA ASN A 117 -10.97 10.96 9.90
C ASN A 117 -10.80 11.84 8.64
N ALA A 118 -11.54 12.95 8.52
CA ALA A 118 -11.38 13.90 7.42
C ALA A 118 -10.05 14.69 7.50
N LEU A 119 -9.62 15.08 8.70
CA LEU A 119 -8.34 15.78 8.90
C LEU A 119 -7.12 14.89 8.64
N ALA A 120 -7.21 13.59 8.93
CA ALA A 120 -6.18 12.62 8.58
C ALA A 120 -6.01 12.45 7.06
N GLN A 121 -7.13 12.43 6.31
CA GLN A 121 -7.12 12.33 4.85
C GLN A 121 -6.53 13.56 4.14
N GLY A 122 -6.73 14.76 4.69
CA GLY A 122 -6.18 16.00 4.13
C GLY A 122 -4.66 16.11 4.21
N ARG A 123 -4.01 15.43 5.18
CA ARG A 123 -2.54 15.43 5.29
C ARG A 123 -1.88 14.44 4.33
N GLU A 124 -2.44 13.25 4.14
CA GLU A 124 -1.91 12.23 3.22
C GLU A 124 -1.89 12.69 1.75
N HIS A 125 -2.86 13.53 1.32
CA HIS A 125 -2.92 14.04 -0.06
C HIS A 125 -1.94 15.19 -0.37
N SER A 126 -1.42 15.86 0.67
CA SER A 126 -0.50 16.99 0.51
C SER A 126 0.97 16.57 0.34
N GLU A 127 1.30 15.29 0.57
CA GLU A 127 2.68 14.79 0.57
C GLU A 127 3.07 13.98 -0.68
N ARG A 128 2.23 13.90 -1.71
CA ARG A 128 2.65 13.29 -2.99
C ARG A 128 3.65 14.21 -3.71
N PRO A 129 4.91 13.79 -3.94
CA PRO A 129 5.82 14.56 -4.77
C PRO A 129 5.33 14.47 -6.21
N SER A 130 5.00 15.62 -6.78
CA SER A 130 4.80 15.79 -8.21
C SER A 130 6.15 15.66 -8.91
N GLY A 131 6.34 14.63 -9.72
CA GLY A 131 7.44 14.59 -10.69
C GLY A 131 7.98 13.20 -11.00
N ALA A 132 7.68 12.71 -12.19
CA ALA A 132 8.67 12.22 -13.17
C ALA A 132 7.94 11.62 -14.38
N GLU A 133 7.55 12.46 -15.33
CA GLU A 133 7.45 12.03 -16.74
C GLU A 133 8.53 12.81 -17.51
N GLY A 134 9.46 12.06 -18.09
CA GLY A 134 10.55 12.53 -18.94
C GLY A 134 10.94 11.40 -19.89
#